data_AF-A0A0Q7XL02-F1
#
_entry.id   AF-A0A0Q7XL02-F1
#
_cell.length_a   1.000
_cell.length_b   1.000
_cell.length_c   1.000
_cell.angle_alpha   90.00
_cell.angle_beta   90.00
_cell.angle_gamma   90.00
#
_symmetry.space_group_name_H-M   'P 1'
#
loop_
_entity.id
_entity.type
_entity.pdbx_description
1 polymer ?
#
loop_
_entity_poly.entity_id
_entity_poly.type
_entity_poly.pdbx_seq_one_letter_code
_entity_poly.pdbx_strand_id
1 'polypeptide(L)'
;MKRYFAAAGLFVLAASAAAQSSTSADQSVVVPAQKQMNLERKLISPQEFYQYQGAYALSNGQTLTLSRGAVRLYAQVDQHPRQEILWQGDGKFTAADGSLDMNIVWINDDTATGELNFSPSMASQQAAHAPLSIASR
;
A
#
# COMPACT_ATOMS: atom_id res chain seq x y z
N MET A 1 20.07 -19.78 64.12
CA MET A 1 18.95 -20.74 64.16
C MET A 1 17.62 -19.98 64.16
N LYS A 2 16.62 -20.48 63.40
CA LYS A 2 15.20 -20.06 63.31
C LYS A 2 15.00 -18.70 62.59
N ARG A 3 14.00 -18.48 61.72
CA ARG A 3 12.60 -18.96 61.70
C ARG A 3 12.06 -19.03 60.26
N TYR A 4 11.19 -20.00 59.98
CA TYR A 4 10.43 -20.14 58.74
C TYR A 4 9.17 -19.26 58.76
N PHE A 5 8.80 -18.68 57.63
CA PHE A 5 7.48 -18.12 57.39
C PHE A 5 6.90 -18.71 56.11
N ALA A 6 5.79 -19.42 56.26
CA ALA A 6 4.86 -19.78 55.20
C ALA A 6 3.92 -18.59 54.95
N ALA A 7 3.58 -18.33 53.69
CA ALA A 7 2.49 -17.44 53.34
C ALA A 7 1.72 -18.01 52.14
N ALA A 8 0.50 -18.47 52.44
CA ALA A 8 -0.54 -18.74 51.47
C ALA A 8 -1.19 -17.42 51.03
N GLY A 9 -1.67 -17.37 49.79
CA GLY A 9 -2.41 -16.22 49.28
C GLY A 9 -3.03 -16.52 47.92
N LEU A 10 -4.17 -17.21 47.94
CA LEU A 10 -4.99 -17.50 46.76
C LEU A 10 -5.91 -16.30 46.52
N PHE A 11 -5.65 -15.51 45.48
CA PHE A 11 -6.47 -14.37 45.09
C PHE A 11 -7.55 -14.82 44.09
N VAL A 12 -8.81 -14.78 44.51
CA VAL A 12 -9.98 -14.89 43.63
C VAL A 12 -10.48 -13.47 43.37
N LEU A 13 -10.40 -13.03 42.12
CA LEU A 13 -10.98 -11.76 41.66
C LEU A 13 -12.43 -12.00 41.19
N ALA A 14 -13.35 -11.24 41.79
CA ALA A 14 -14.74 -11.13 41.38
C ALA A 14 -14.89 -10.07 40.27
N ALA A 15 -15.77 -10.30 39.29
CA ALA A 15 -16.52 -9.24 38.63
C ALA A 15 -17.66 -9.85 37.78
N SER A 16 -18.89 -9.67 38.25
CA SER A 16 -20.10 -9.85 37.45
C SER A 16 -20.20 -8.68 36.47
N ALA A 17 -20.19 -8.95 35.17
CA ALA A 17 -20.57 -7.98 34.15
C ALA A 17 -21.70 -8.59 33.31
N ALA A 18 -22.93 -8.14 33.58
CA ALA A 18 -24.07 -8.40 32.73
C ALA A 18 -23.86 -7.68 31.39
N ALA A 19 -23.57 -8.44 30.34
CA ALA A 19 -23.54 -7.92 28.99
C ALA A 19 -24.98 -7.72 28.50
N GLN A 20 -25.40 -6.45 28.45
CA GLN A 20 -26.64 -6.00 27.84
C GLN A 20 -26.70 -6.51 26.39
N SER A 21 -27.65 -7.42 26.14
CA SER A 21 -28.04 -7.82 24.79
C SER A 21 -28.97 -6.74 24.25
N SER A 22 -28.39 -5.74 23.60
CA SER A 22 -29.13 -4.76 22.81
C SER A 22 -29.30 -5.31 21.40
N THR A 23 -30.54 -5.67 21.08
CA THR A 23 -31.07 -5.77 19.72
C THR A 23 -30.50 -4.67 18.82
N SER A 24 -29.85 -5.08 17.73
CA SER A 24 -29.73 -4.24 16.53
C SER A 24 -29.96 -5.10 15.31
N ALA A 25 -31.03 -4.74 14.61
CA ALA A 25 -31.46 -5.28 13.34
C ALA A 25 -30.35 -5.18 12.28
N ASP A 26 -30.35 -6.15 11.37
CA ASP A 26 -30.04 -5.94 9.95
C ASP A 26 -28.84 -5.03 9.66
N GLN A 27 -27.63 -5.46 10.05
CA GLN A 27 -26.41 -4.88 9.49
C GLN A 27 -26.06 -5.63 8.22
N SER A 28 -26.81 -5.39 7.15
CA SER A 28 -26.34 -5.64 5.79
C SER A 28 -25.16 -4.70 5.53
N VAL A 29 -23.95 -5.18 5.85
CA VAL A 29 -22.71 -4.48 5.55
C VAL A 29 -22.57 -4.40 4.03
N VAL A 30 -22.84 -3.22 3.49
CA VAL A 30 -22.56 -2.88 2.09
C VAL A 30 -21.04 -2.91 1.93
N VAL A 31 -20.52 -4.06 1.50
CA VAL A 31 -19.13 -4.15 1.05
C VAL A 31 -19.06 -3.31 -0.23
N PRO A 32 -18.24 -2.25 -0.32
CA PRO A 32 -18.11 -1.51 -1.56
C PRO A 32 -17.65 -2.49 -2.63
N ALA A 33 -18.47 -2.64 -3.68
CA ALA A 33 -18.12 -3.44 -4.84
C ALA A 33 -16.74 -2.96 -5.31
N GLN A 34 -15.73 -3.83 -5.26
CA GLN A 34 -14.43 -3.56 -5.82
C GLN A 34 -14.67 -3.18 -7.27
N LYS A 35 -14.54 -1.89 -7.58
CA LYS A 35 -14.78 -1.33 -8.90
C LYS A 35 -13.89 -2.12 -9.84
N GLN A 36 -14.48 -3.02 -10.61
CA GLN A 36 -13.76 -3.83 -11.58
C GLN A 36 -13.30 -2.86 -12.67
N MET A 37 -12.12 -2.33 -12.45
CA MET A 37 -11.55 -1.25 -13.20
C MET A 37 -11.23 -1.88 -14.56
N ASN A 38 -11.98 -1.49 -15.59
CA ASN A 38 -11.77 -1.96 -16.95
C ASN A 38 -10.46 -1.33 -17.45
N LEU A 39 -9.33 -1.89 -17.01
CA LEU A 39 -8.01 -1.47 -17.44
C LEU A 39 -7.80 -2.03 -18.84
N GLU A 40 -8.13 -1.24 -19.85
CA GLU A 40 -7.60 -1.50 -21.18
C GLU A 40 -6.08 -1.43 -21.10
N ARG A 41 -5.41 -2.53 -21.50
CA ARG A 41 -3.95 -2.59 -21.50
C ARG A 41 -3.44 -1.73 -22.65
N LYS A 42 -3.04 -0.51 -22.35
CA LYS A 42 -2.31 0.34 -23.30
C LYS A 42 -0.86 -0.14 -23.39
N LEU A 43 -0.35 -0.25 -24.62
CA LEU A 43 1.05 -0.61 -24.86
C LEU A 43 1.91 0.64 -24.82
N ILE A 44 3.00 0.59 -24.04
CA ILE A 44 4.04 1.61 -24.02
C ILE A 44 5.29 1.07 -24.74
N SER A 45 5.97 1.91 -25.50
CA SER A 45 7.24 1.51 -26.13
C SER A 45 8.37 1.41 -25.08
N PRO A 46 9.42 0.59 -25.30
CA PRO A 46 10.55 0.52 -24.38
C PRO A 46 11.23 1.87 -24.15
N GLN A 47 11.44 2.64 -25.24
CA GLN A 47 12.08 3.95 -25.20
C GLN A 47 11.26 4.95 -24.38
N GLU A 48 9.94 4.94 -24.57
CA GLU A 48 9.04 5.79 -23.81
C GLU A 48 9.05 5.43 -22.32
N PHE A 49 9.07 4.13 -21.98
CA PHE A 49 9.17 3.68 -20.59
C PHE A 49 10.51 4.05 -19.95
N TYR A 50 11.62 4.04 -20.69
CA TYR A 50 12.94 4.38 -20.13
C TYR A 50 13.02 5.79 -19.56
N GLN A 51 12.11 6.68 -19.95
CA GLN A 51 11.98 7.99 -19.34
C GLN A 51 11.52 7.86 -17.88
N TYR A 52 10.59 6.94 -17.59
CA TYR A 52 10.03 6.69 -16.25
C TYR A 52 10.81 5.65 -15.44
N GLN A 53 11.83 5.01 -16.00
CA GLN A 53 12.59 3.99 -15.30
C GLN A 53 13.53 4.64 -14.29
N GLY A 54 13.49 4.19 -13.04
CA GLY A 54 14.37 4.72 -12.00
C GLY A 54 13.83 4.54 -10.60
N ALA A 55 14.52 5.17 -9.65
CA ALA A 55 14.11 5.25 -8.26
C ALA A 55 13.62 6.67 -7.93
N TYR A 56 12.52 6.74 -7.20
CA TYR A 56 11.85 7.97 -6.82
C TYR A 56 11.72 8.01 -5.31
N ALA A 57 12.18 9.10 -4.70
CA ALA A 57 11.96 9.35 -3.29
C ALA A 57 10.50 9.78 -3.06
N LEU A 58 9.82 9.05 -2.18
CA LEU A 58 8.49 9.38 -1.71
C LEU A 58 8.61 10.28 -0.47
N SER A 59 7.69 11.23 -0.35
CA SER A 59 7.61 12.15 0.79
C SER A 59 7.45 11.47 2.16
N ASN A 60 6.94 10.24 2.19
CA ASN A 60 6.83 9.42 3.40
C ASN A 60 8.15 8.69 3.76
N GLY A 61 9.26 9.00 3.08
CA GLY A 61 10.57 8.41 3.29
C GLY A 61 10.80 7.07 2.58
N GLN A 62 9.80 6.51 1.90
CA GLN A 62 9.94 5.29 1.12
C GLN A 62 10.54 5.58 -0.26
N THR A 63 10.94 4.52 -0.97
CA THR A 63 11.46 4.63 -2.35
C THR A 63 10.55 3.85 -3.30
N LEU A 64 10.05 4.50 -4.34
CA LEU A 64 9.39 3.83 -5.46
C LEU A 64 10.44 3.50 -6.53
N THR A 65 10.54 2.24 -6.93
CA THR A 65 11.39 1.81 -8.05
C THR A 65 10.52 1.35 -9.21
N LEU A 66 10.71 1.98 -10.37
CA LEU A 66 10.13 1.56 -11.63
C LEU A 66 11.15 0.81 -12.46
N SER A 67 10.77 -0.38 -12.93
CA SER A 67 11.63 -1.26 -13.72
C SER A 67 10.85 -1.97 -14.81
N ARG A 68 11.58 -2.39 -15.85
CA ARG A 68 11.03 -3.12 -16.98
C ARG A 68 11.70 -4.48 -17.13
N GLY A 69 10.89 -5.53 -17.20
CA GLY A 69 11.31 -6.83 -17.71
C GLY A 69 11.22 -6.87 -19.24
N ALA A 70 11.24 -8.06 -19.85
CA ALA A 70 11.19 -8.19 -21.32
C ALA A 70 9.97 -7.46 -21.93
N VAL A 71 8.77 -7.75 -21.42
CA VAL A 71 7.49 -7.17 -21.91
C VAL A 71 6.61 -6.61 -20.79
N ARG A 72 7.01 -6.81 -19.53
CA ARG A 72 6.23 -6.43 -18.34
C ARG A 72 6.88 -5.24 -17.65
N LEU A 73 6.04 -4.39 -17.08
CA LEU A 73 6.45 -3.24 -16.28
C LEU A 73 6.22 -3.56 -14.81
N TYR A 74 7.07 -3.03 -13.96
CA TYR A 74 7.01 -3.30 -12.55
C TYR A 74 7.22 -2.05 -11.71
N ALA A 75 6.44 -1.96 -10.64
CA ALA A 75 6.66 -1.04 -9.54
C ALA A 75 7.03 -1.83 -8.28
N GLN A 76 7.93 -1.26 -7.49
CA GLN A 76 8.26 -1.76 -6.16
C GLN A 76 8.34 -0.57 -5.21
N VAL A 77 7.59 -0.61 -4.12
CA VAL A 77 7.65 0.39 -3.06
C VAL A 77 8.50 -0.19 -1.93
N ASP A 78 9.69 0.34 -1.71
CA ASP A 78 10.65 -0.09 -0.69
C ASP A 78 10.81 -1.64 -0.64
N GLN A 79 10.52 -2.27 0.50
CA GLN A 79 10.62 -3.72 0.70
C GLN A 79 9.33 -4.49 0.34
N HIS A 80 8.30 -3.80 -0.17
CA HIS A 80 7.09 -4.49 -0.60
C HIS A 80 7.36 -5.37 -1.83
N PRO A 81 6.60 -6.46 -2.02
CA PRO A 81 6.72 -7.29 -3.20
C PRO A 81 6.56 -6.46 -4.48
N ARG A 82 7.44 -6.73 -5.45
CA ARG A 82 7.33 -6.14 -6.78
C ARG A 82 5.99 -6.49 -7.42
N GLN A 83 5.32 -5.47 -7.96
CA GLN A 83 4.01 -5.61 -8.58
C GLN A 83 4.07 -5.27 -10.07
N GLU A 84 3.33 -6.03 -10.87
CA GLU A 84 3.17 -5.72 -12.29
C GLU A 84 2.21 -4.54 -12.45
N ILE A 85 2.62 -3.57 -13.26
CA ILE A 85 1.85 -2.36 -13.55
C ILE A 85 1.51 -2.29 -15.03
N LEU A 86 0.40 -1.62 -15.31
CA LEU A 86 -0.10 -1.32 -16.64
C LEU A 86 0.00 0.18 -16.86
N TRP A 87 0.51 0.57 -18.02
CA TRP A 87 0.54 1.98 -18.43
C TRP A 87 -0.84 2.40 -18.92
N GLN A 88 -1.28 3.59 -18.52
CA GLN A 88 -2.58 4.16 -18.89
C GLN A 88 -2.45 5.38 -19.82
N GLY A 89 -1.23 5.82 -20.13
CA GLY A 89 -0.99 7.09 -20.84
C GLY A 89 -0.43 8.18 -19.92
N ASP A 90 0.30 9.12 -20.48
CA ASP A 90 0.65 10.39 -19.83
C ASP A 90 1.30 10.24 -18.44
N GLY A 91 2.23 9.28 -18.30
CA GLY A 91 2.91 9.00 -17.02
C GLY A 91 2.03 8.32 -15.95
N LYS A 92 0.83 7.85 -16.30
CA LYS A 92 -0.04 7.09 -15.39
C LYS A 92 0.21 5.61 -15.45
N PHE A 93 0.31 4.99 -14.28
CA PHE A 93 0.48 3.55 -14.13
C PHE A 93 -0.41 3.02 -13.02
N THR A 94 -0.91 1.81 -13.19
CA THR A 94 -1.75 1.16 -12.19
C THR A 94 -1.51 -0.35 -12.15
N ALA A 95 -1.59 -0.96 -10.98
CA ALA A 95 -1.55 -2.41 -10.85
C ALA A 95 -2.90 -3.03 -11.26
N ALA A 96 -2.87 -4.24 -11.83
CA ALA A 96 -4.08 -4.91 -12.31
C ALA A 96 -5.10 -5.24 -11.20
N ASP A 97 -4.64 -5.36 -9.96
CA ASP A 97 -5.46 -5.60 -8.77
C ASP A 97 -5.92 -4.29 -8.08
N GLY A 98 -5.54 -3.13 -8.62
CA GLY A 98 -5.87 -1.82 -8.04
C GLY A 98 -5.13 -1.50 -6.75
N SER A 99 -4.13 -2.31 -6.35
CA SER A 99 -3.33 -2.03 -5.15
C SER A 99 -2.41 -0.83 -5.31
N LEU A 100 -2.20 -0.38 -6.55
CA LEU A 100 -1.29 0.69 -6.88
C LEU A 100 -1.89 1.54 -8.00
N ASP A 101 -1.86 2.85 -7.80
CA ASP A 101 -2.17 3.87 -8.79
C ASP A 101 -1.16 5.00 -8.65
N MET A 102 -0.52 5.39 -9.76
CA MET A 102 0.48 6.45 -9.76
C MET A 102 0.38 7.32 -11.00
N ASN A 103 0.78 8.58 -10.84
CA ASN A 103 0.85 9.56 -11.90
C ASN A 103 2.17 10.33 -11.80
N ILE A 104 3.07 10.15 -12.77
CA ILE A 104 4.37 10.79 -12.82
C ILE A 104 4.33 11.94 -13.83
N VAL A 105 4.70 13.14 -13.37
CA VAL A 105 4.73 14.38 -14.15
C VAL A 105 6.17 14.90 -14.17
N TRP A 106 6.74 15.03 -15.36
CA TRP A 106 8.06 15.63 -15.56
C TRP A 106 7.94 17.16 -15.51
N ILE A 107 8.74 17.78 -14.65
CA ILE A 107 8.85 19.24 -14.52
C ILE A 107 9.97 19.76 -15.46
N ASN A 108 11.04 18.99 -15.58
CA ASN A 108 12.16 19.19 -16.49
C ASN A 108 12.83 17.84 -16.77
N ASP A 109 13.90 17.82 -17.56
CA ASP A 109 14.58 16.59 -18.02
C ASP A 109 15.09 15.70 -16.88
N ASP A 110 15.35 16.28 -15.70
CA ASP A 110 15.96 15.59 -14.55
C ASP A 110 15.04 15.50 -13.33
N THR A 111 13.90 16.18 -13.34
CA THR A 111 13.00 16.29 -12.18
C THR A 111 11.59 15.83 -12.53
N ALA A 112 11.14 14.80 -11.84
CA ALA A 112 9.77 14.35 -11.85
C ALA A 112 9.10 14.56 -10.48
N THR A 113 7.82 14.90 -10.52
CA THR A 113 6.90 14.90 -9.38
C THR A 113 5.71 14.00 -9.68
N GLY A 114 4.79 13.86 -8.76
CA GLY A 114 3.62 13.04 -8.97
C GLY A 114 2.99 12.53 -7.70
N GLU A 115 2.01 11.66 -7.88
CA GLU A 115 1.26 11.06 -6.79
C GLU A 115 1.38 9.54 -6.87
N LEU A 116 1.49 8.90 -5.70
CA LEU A 116 1.40 7.45 -5.53
C LEU A 116 0.33 7.14 -4.49
N ASN A 117 -0.65 6.33 -4.90
CA ASN A 117 -1.61 5.66 -4.04
C ASN A 117 -1.24 4.18 -4.01
N PHE A 118 -0.81 3.68 -2.85
CA PHE A 118 -0.42 2.29 -2.67
C PHE A 118 -1.18 1.66 -1.50
N SER A 119 -2.03 0.69 -1.79
CA SER A 119 -2.81 -0.10 -0.84
C SER A 119 -2.45 -1.57 -1.03
N PRO A 120 -1.42 -2.09 -0.34
CA PRO A 120 -1.00 -3.47 -0.48
C PRO A 120 -2.17 -4.42 -0.19
N SER A 121 -2.36 -5.43 -1.04
CA SER A 121 -3.46 -6.41 -0.94
C SER A 121 -3.36 -7.33 0.29
N MET A 122 -2.28 -7.23 1.07
CA MET A 122 -2.12 -7.89 2.37
C MET A 122 -2.68 -6.99 3.48
N ALA A 123 -3.82 -7.39 4.04
CA ALA A 123 -4.69 -6.65 4.96
C ALA A 123 -4.11 -6.27 6.35
N SER A 124 -2.81 -6.01 6.46
CA SER A 124 -2.16 -5.56 7.71
C SER A 124 -1.03 -4.54 7.48
N GLN A 125 -0.87 -4.02 6.26
CA GLN A 125 0.14 -3.01 5.94
C GLN A 125 -0.56 -1.69 5.60
N GLN A 126 -0.13 -0.61 6.27
CA GLN A 126 -0.73 0.72 6.17
C GLN A 126 -0.75 1.18 4.70
N ALA A 127 -1.93 1.58 4.19
CA ALA A 127 -2.02 2.22 2.89
C ALA A 127 -1.14 3.48 2.88
N ALA A 128 -0.30 3.61 1.86
CA ALA A 128 0.60 4.73 1.68
C ALA A 128 0.04 5.63 0.57
N HIS A 129 -0.36 6.85 0.97
CA HIS A 129 -0.57 7.97 0.04
C HIS A 129 0.64 8.89 0.22
N ALA A 130 1.43 9.07 -0.84
CA ALA A 130 2.63 9.88 -0.75
C ALA A 130 2.90 10.62 -2.07
N PRO A 131 3.10 11.95 -2.03
CA PRO A 131 3.65 12.65 -3.17
C PRO A 131 5.08 12.18 -3.45
N LEU A 132 5.40 12.07 -4.74
CA LEU A 132 6.73 11.82 -5.28
C LEU A 132 7.51 13.14 -5.23
N SER A 133 8.60 13.16 -4.46
CA SER A 133 9.32 14.40 -4.20
C SER A 133 10.46 14.62 -5.19
N ILE A 134 11.26 13.60 -5.53
CA ILE A 134 12.45 13.72 -6.39
C ILE A 134 12.77 12.37 -7.03
N ALA A 135 12.99 12.36 -8.35
CA ALA A 135 13.75 11.32 -9.05
C ALA A 135 15.16 11.87 -9.26
N SER A 136 16.20 11.21 -8.75
CA SER A 136 17.58 11.54 -9.12
C SER A 136 18.07 10.46 -10.07
N ARG A 137 18.33 10.86 -11.32
CA ARG A 137 18.79 9.98 -12.41
C ARG A 137 20.23 9.53 -12.22
#